data_AF-A0A6G3T248-F1
#
_entry.id   AF-A0A6G3T248-F1
#
_cell.length_a   1.000
_cell.length_b   1.000
_cell.length_c   1.000
_cell.angle_alpha   90.00
_cell.angle_beta   90.00
_cell.angle_gamma   90.00
#
_symmetry.space_group_name_H-M   'P 1'
#
loop_
_entity.id
_entity.type
_entity.pdbx_description
1 polymer ?
#
loop_
_entity_poly.entity_id
_entity_poly.type
_entity_poly.pdbx_seq_one_letter_code
_entity_poly.pdbx_strand_id
1 'polypeptide(L)'
;MTAGAVDPARVVALVVGVEAYAAGPHWTLPGPVRDALRFRDWLRSTGVPDANILLHLAPAEGADAVTGHRGADHETLRRALVHELPARQGDVLWVWWGGHGVLDRDEHLRLYCADATDADRRNIDLESARRRLSSDVLPGFAEQNWVVDACQTFEERHRPAVTIPDGSLPAGQRQRVHRQNVLLAADRGQRAANDPVRGLGVFSDILLHELAALPGGPAPDPEALFEAVRNRFDRLRAGASRTQLPTLQLHRPGRAEHLPGRPAPPPPVNGGCPGPDRTGGGLVRVVEALLAYPLMSDRDERQTMVGELDPVLVARMPRHAVPRTDVLGILRTLRRRPEGPWDLYRAVTLLDDDPGRAAELEQALREFLAEDRPGPPGP
;
A
#
# COMPACT_ATOMS: atom_id res chain seq x y z
N MET A 1 23.55 -17.61 21.50
CA MET A 1 22.58 -17.51 22.60
C MET A 1 21.22 -17.79 22.01
N THR A 2 20.65 -18.96 22.30
CA THR A 2 19.29 -19.31 21.89
C THR A 2 18.34 -18.32 22.56
N ALA A 3 17.58 -17.54 21.78
CA ALA A 3 16.54 -16.68 22.32
C ALA A 3 15.64 -17.54 23.21
N GLY A 4 15.57 -17.21 24.50
CA GLY A 4 14.66 -17.89 25.41
C GLY A 4 13.24 -17.72 24.86
N ALA A 5 12.47 -18.81 24.83
CA ALA A 5 11.08 -18.75 24.38
C ALA A 5 10.34 -17.67 25.19
N VAL A 6 9.83 -16.65 24.51
CA VAL A 6 9.05 -15.58 25.14
C VAL A 6 7.79 -16.18 25.74
N ASP A 7 7.49 -15.85 27.00
CA ASP A 7 6.24 -16.24 27.64
C ASP A 7 5.06 -15.56 26.95
N PRO A 8 4.10 -16.30 26.34
CA PRO A 8 2.94 -15.72 25.69
C PRO A 8 2.09 -14.83 26.60
N ALA A 9 2.08 -15.06 27.91
CA ALA A 9 1.37 -14.22 28.88
C ALA A 9 1.99 -12.81 29.03
N ARG A 10 3.25 -12.65 28.60
CA ARG A 10 3.99 -11.37 28.60
C ARG A 10 3.91 -10.63 27.26
N VAL A 11 3.15 -11.15 26.30
CA VAL A 11 2.91 -10.51 25.01
C VAL A 11 1.60 -9.74 25.05
N VAL A 12 1.62 -8.49 24.61
CA VAL A 12 0.43 -7.63 24.45
C VAL A 12 0.34 -7.19 23.00
N ALA A 13 -0.88 -7.08 22.47
CA ALA A 13 -1.11 -6.66 21.10
C ALA A 13 -2.19 -5.59 21.01
N LEU A 14 -1.94 -4.55 20.21
CA LEU A 14 -2.96 -3.67 19.66
C LEU A 14 -3.19 -4.07 18.20
N VAL A 15 -4.41 -4.48 17.86
CA VAL A 15 -4.76 -4.99 16.53
C VAL A 15 -5.88 -4.15 15.94
N VAL A 16 -5.57 -3.45 14.87
CA VAL A 16 -6.46 -2.49 14.22
C VAL A 16 -6.76 -2.91 12.78
N GLY A 17 -8.03 -2.98 12.41
CA GLY A 17 -8.49 -3.22 11.04
C GLY A 17 -9.64 -2.29 10.67
N VAL A 18 -9.42 -1.41 9.68
CA VAL A 18 -10.38 -0.38 9.29
C VAL A 18 -10.78 -0.53 7.83
N GLU A 19 -12.05 -0.87 7.59
CA GLU A 19 -12.63 -1.03 6.26
C GLU A 19 -13.68 0.04 5.96
N ALA A 20 -14.49 0.40 6.96
CA ALA A 20 -15.47 1.48 6.91
C ALA A 20 -14.89 2.79 7.44
N TYR A 21 -15.15 3.87 6.72
CA TYR A 21 -14.76 5.22 7.09
C TYR A 21 -15.97 6.15 7.04
N ALA A 22 -16.03 7.14 7.94
CA ALA A 22 -17.07 8.16 7.95
C ALA A 22 -17.11 9.02 6.68
N ALA A 23 -16.02 9.04 5.90
CA ALA A 23 -15.97 9.61 4.56
C ALA A 23 -17.00 8.97 3.60
N GLY A 24 -17.41 7.72 3.83
CA GLY A 24 -18.43 7.04 3.05
C GLY A 24 -17.87 5.95 2.11
N PRO A 25 -18.74 5.37 1.24
CA PRO A 25 -18.42 4.14 0.50
C PRO A 25 -17.21 4.23 -0.44
N HIS A 26 -16.83 5.43 -0.91
CA HIS A 26 -15.64 5.59 -1.77
C HIS A 26 -14.32 5.42 -1.01
N TRP A 27 -14.34 5.48 0.32
CA TRP A 27 -13.22 5.12 1.18
C TRP A 27 -13.28 3.66 1.65
N THR A 28 -14.32 2.91 1.32
CA THR A 28 -14.43 1.53 1.76
C THR A 28 -13.25 0.71 1.24
N LEU A 29 -12.58 0.01 2.16
CA LEU A 29 -11.42 -0.83 1.87
C LEU A 29 -11.66 -2.24 2.42
N PRO A 30 -12.15 -3.19 1.63
CA PRO A 30 -12.37 -4.56 2.09
C PRO A 30 -11.05 -5.30 2.36
N GLY A 31 -10.94 -6.07 3.44
CA GLY A 31 -9.77 -6.92 3.75
C GLY A 31 -9.08 -6.65 5.09
N PRO A 32 -8.79 -5.39 5.47
CA PRO A 32 -8.15 -5.05 6.74
C PRO A 32 -8.74 -5.71 7.99
N VAL A 33 -10.06 -5.83 8.12
CA VAL A 33 -10.67 -6.51 9.27
C VAL A 33 -10.38 -8.01 9.24
N ARG A 34 -10.47 -8.63 8.06
CA ARG A 34 -10.14 -10.04 7.90
C ARG A 34 -8.68 -10.33 8.24
N ASP A 35 -7.75 -9.47 7.82
CA ASP A 35 -6.33 -9.63 8.13
C ASP A 35 -6.02 -9.41 9.62
N ALA A 36 -6.65 -8.41 10.25
CA ALA A 36 -6.58 -8.19 11.70
C ALA A 36 -7.07 -9.42 12.50
N LEU A 37 -8.17 -10.05 12.07
CA LEU A 37 -8.70 -11.25 12.70
C LEU A 37 -7.77 -12.45 12.55
N ARG A 38 -7.19 -12.64 11.36
CA ARG A 38 -6.17 -13.68 11.14
C ARG A 38 -4.93 -13.47 12.02
N PHE A 39 -4.49 -12.23 12.20
CA PHE A 39 -3.38 -11.90 13.08
C PHE A 39 -3.71 -12.18 14.55
N ARG A 40 -4.89 -11.79 15.02
CA ARG A 40 -5.40 -12.16 16.35
C ARG A 40 -5.39 -13.67 16.53
N ASP A 41 -5.94 -14.42 15.57
CA ASP A 41 -6.06 -15.87 15.68
C ASP A 41 -4.69 -16.55 15.68
N TRP A 42 -3.71 -16.01 14.94
CA TRP A 42 -2.30 -16.42 15.04
C TRP A 42 -1.74 -16.18 16.44
N LEU A 43 -1.89 -14.98 17.02
CA LEU A 43 -1.44 -14.70 18.39
C LEU A 43 -2.04 -15.70 19.40
N ARG A 44 -3.34 -15.97 19.30
CA ARG A 44 -4.03 -16.95 20.15
C ARG A 44 -3.46 -18.36 19.98
N SER A 45 -3.17 -18.76 18.74
CA SER A 45 -2.55 -20.06 18.44
C SER A 45 -1.16 -20.24 19.05
N THR A 46 -0.46 -19.12 19.32
CA THR A 46 0.84 -19.10 20.02
C THR A 46 0.72 -19.01 21.55
N GLY A 47 -0.51 -19.03 22.10
CA GLY A 47 -0.78 -19.02 23.53
C GLY A 47 -0.99 -17.63 24.14
N VAL A 48 -1.00 -16.55 23.35
CA VAL A 48 -1.24 -15.20 23.86
C VAL A 48 -2.67 -15.10 24.41
N PRO A 49 -2.88 -14.67 25.66
CA PRO A 49 -4.21 -14.55 26.25
C PRO A 49 -5.09 -13.52 25.53
N ASP A 50 -6.38 -13.81 25.35
CA ASP A 50 -7.35 -12.88 24.74
C ASP A 50 -7.38 -11.52 25.45
N ALA A 51 -7.22 -11.53 26.78
CA ALA A 51 -7.18 -10.32 27.59
C ALA A 51 -6.02 -9.37 27.20
N ASN A 52 -4.95 -9.89 26.61
CA ASN A 52 -3.78 -9.13 26.16
C ASN A 52 -3.90 -8.63 24.71
N ILE A 53 -4.98 -8.95 24.00
CA ILE A 53 -5.21 -8.53 22.62
C ILE A 53 -6.29 -7.44 22.59
N LEU A 54 -5.87 -6.20 22.40
CA LEU A 54 -6.75 -5.05 22.19
C LEU A 54 -7.19 -5.04 20.72
N LEU A 55 -8.38 -5.57 20.43
CA LEU A 55 -8.93 -5.66 19.08
C LEU A 55 -9.84 -4.47 18.76
N HIS A 56 -9.48 -3.70 17.74
CA HIS A 56 -10.20 -2.53 17.25
C HIS A 56 -10.55 -2.69 15.78
N LEU A 57 -11.83 -2.68 15.45
CA LEU A 57 -12.32 -2.94 14.10
C LEU A 57 -13.35 -1.91 13.65
N ALA A 58 -13.38 -1.65 12.35
CA ALA A 58 -14.44 -0.91 11.67
C ALA A 58 -14.81 -1.62 10.35
N PRO A 59 -15.62 -2.68 10.39
CA PRO A 59 -16.00 -3.48 9.23
C PRO A 59 -16.93 -2.72 8.25
N ALA A 60 -16.77 -2.97 6.94
CA ALA A 60 -17.58 -2.34 5.90
C ALA A 60 -18.98 -2.97 5.74
N GLU A 61 -19.08 -4.30 5.83
CA GLU A 61 -20.34 -5.07 5.85
C GLU A 61 -20.14 -6.34 6.70
N GLY A 62 -21.22 -6.85 7.32
CA GLY A 62 -21.19 -8.15 8.03
C GLY A 62 -20.60 -8.14 9.45
N ALA A 63 -20.63 -6.99 10.13
CA ALA A 63 -20.10 -6.80 11.49
C ALA A 63 -20.70 -7.74 12.56
N ASP A 64 -21.91 -8.27 12.34
CA ASP A 64 -22.68 -8.97 13.35
C ASP A 64 -22.07 -10.32 13.80
N ALA A 65 -21.08 -10.85 13.08
CA ALA A 65 -20.45 -12.14 13.42
C ALA A 65 -19.26 -12.04 14.38
N VAL A 66 -18.62 -10.88 14.51
CA VAL A 66 -17.35 -10.74 15.25
C VAL A 66 -17.60 -10.01 16.58
N THR A 67 -17.80 -10.77 17.64
CA THR A 67 -17.98 -10.21 18.98
C THR A 67 -16.63 -9.86 19.64
N GLY A 68 -16.66 -8.94 20.62
CA GLY A 68 -15.50 -8.64 21.47
C GLY A 68 -14.48 -7.65 20.90
N HIS A 69 -14.76 -7.00 19.77
CA HIS A 69 -13.94 -5.88 19.29
C HIS A 69 -14.47 -4.54 19.82
N ARG A 70 -13.61 -3.51 19.79
CA ARG A 70 -13.98 -2.11 20.02
C ARG A 70 -13.97 -1.33 18.71
N GLY A 71 -14.48 -0.11 18.72
CA GLY A 71 -14.41 0.78 17.56
C GLY A 71 -12.96 1.16 17.22
N ALA A 72 -12.71 1.43 15.94
CA ALA A 72 -11.44 1.94 15.43
C ALA A 72 -11.49 3.45 15.10
N ASP A 73 -12.34 4.20 15.81
CA ASP A 73 -12.36 5.66 15.76
C ASP A 73 -11.14 6.27 16.47
N HIS A 74 -10.85 7.53 16.14
CA HIS A 74 -9.67 8.23 16.62
C HIS A 74 -9.62 8.34 18.15
N GLU A 75 -10.73 8.63 18.83
CA GLU A 75 -10.75 8.75 20.29
C GLU A 75 -10.44 7.42 20.97
N THR A 76 -11.08 6.35 20.51
CA THR A 76 -10.90 4.99 21.03
C THR A 76 -9.47 4.50 20.82
N LEU A 77 -8.90 4.71 19.63
CA LEU A 77 -7.52 4.32 19.31
C LEU A 77 -6.49 5.16 20.09
N ARG A 78 -6.73 6.47 20.20
CA ARG A 78 -5.91 7.36 21.02
C ARG A 78 -5.92 6.90 22.48
N ARG A 79 -7.09 6.54 23.03
CA ARG A 79 -7.19 6.00 24.39
C ARG A 79 -6.38 4.72 24.57
N ALA A 80 -6.43 3.80 23.60
CA ALA A 80 -5.64 2.58 23.64
C ALA A 80 -4.13 2.87 23.71
N LEU A 81 -3.64 3.74 22.82
CA LEU A 81 -2.22 4.12 22.74
C LEU A 81 -1.74 4.98 23.92
N VAL A 82 -2.62 5.84 24.45
CA VAL A 82 -2.25 6.83 25.48
C VAL A 82 -2.44 6.30 26.90
N HIS A 83 -3.47 5.50 27.14
CA HIS A 83 -3.86 5.12 28.50
C HIS A 83 -3.80 3.61 28.72
N GLU A 84 -4.28 2.81 27.78
CA GLU A 84 -4.44 1.37 28.02
C GLU A 84 -3.14 0.60 27.87
N LEU A 85 -2.37 0.84 26.80
CA LEU A 85 -1.07 0.18 26.64
C LEU A 85 -0.09 0.49 27.79
N PRO A 86 0.06 1.75 28.25
CA PRO A 86 0.86 2.06 29.45
C PRO A 86 0.42 1.38 30.74
N ALA A 87 -0.88 1.07 30.88
CA ALA A 87 -1.40 0.37 32.04
C ALA A 87 -1.14 -1.16 32.01
N ARG A 88 -0.64 -1.68 30.88
CA ARG A 88 -0.32 -3.09 30.71
C ARG A 88 1.13 -3.34 31.10
N GLN A 89 1.39 -4.59 31.50
CA GLN A 89 2.75 -5.08 31.70
C GLN A 89 3.05 -6.13 30.64
N GLY A 90 4.27 -6.16 30.14
CA GLY A 90 4.74 -7.18 29.22
C GLY A 90 6.14 -6.88 28.70
N ASP A 91 6.65 -7.84 27.95
CA ASP A 91 8.01 -7.83 27.41
C ASP A 91 8.02 -7.55 25.90
N VAL A 92 6.96 -8.00 25.21
CA VAL A 92 6.77 -7.84 23.77
C VAL A 92 5.45 -7.15 23.48
N LEU A 93 5.50 -6.08 22.68
CA LEU A 93 4.33 -5.40 22.15
C LEU A 93 4.21 -5.66 20.64
N TRP A 94 3.03 -6.09 20.21
CA TRP A 94 2.62 -6.06 18.80
C TRP A 94 1.69 -4.89 18.54
N VAL A 95 1.93 -4.15 17.46
CA VAL A 95 0.98 -3.19 16.90
C VAL A 95 0.71 -3.57 15.45
N TRP A 96 -0.49 -4.05 15.19
CA TRP A 96 -0.96 -4.37 13.84
C TRP A 96 -1.93 -3.29 13.38
N TRP A 97 -1.72 -2.77 12.19
CA TRP A 97 -2.60 -1.80 11.56
C TRP A 97 -2.86 -2.16 10.10
N GLY A 98 -4.13 -2.42 9.76
CA GLY A 98 -4.61 -2.50 8.38
C GLY A 98 -5.63 -1.39 8.10
N GLY A 99 -5.45 -0.66 7.01
CA GLY A 99 -6.37 0.41 6.62
C GLY A 99 -5.78 1.40 5.61
N HIS A 100 -6.41 2.55 5.46
CA HIS A 100 -5.88 3.63 4.65
C HIS A 100 -4.72 4.34 5.35
N GLY A 101 -3.72 4.70 4.55
CA GLY A 101 -2.57 5.47 4.97
C GLY A 101 -2.06 6.36 3.86
N VAL A 102 -1.36 7.41 4.25
CA VAL A 102 -0.85 8.46 3.38
C VAL A 102 0.40 9.07 4.01
N LEU A 103 1.34 9.51 3.18
CA LEU A 103 2.44 10.37 3.60
C LEU A 103 1.98 11.81 3.51
N ASP A 104 2.09 12.55 4.61
CA ASP A 104 1.88 13.99 4.57
C ASP A 104 3.09 14.74 3.99
N ARG A 105 3.05 16.07 4.05
CA ARG A 105 4.09 16.96 3.52
C ARG A 105 5.44 16.82 4.22
N ASP A 106 5.43 16.40 5.49
CA ASP A 106 6.62 16.13 6.28
C ASP A 106 7.07 14.66 6.16
N GLU A 107 6.44 13.90 5.26
CA GLU A 107 6.65 12.48 5.01
C GLU A 107 6.37 11.59 6.23
N HIS A 108 5.51 12.05 7.13
CA HIS A 108 4.99 11.23 8.22
C HIS A 108 3.86 10.35 7.69
N LEU A 109 3.90 9.06 8.02
CA LEU A 109 2.83 8.13 7.69
C LEU A 109 1.64 8.36 8.62
N ARG A 110 0.57 8.93 8.06
CA ARG A 110 -0.72 9.18 8.72
C ARG A 110 -1.63 7.99 8.48
N LEU A 111 -2.10 7.36 9.56
CA LEU A 111 -2.97 6.19 9.52
C LEU A 111 -4.41 6.60 9.83
N TYR A 112 -5.30 6.53 8.84
CA TYR A 112 -6.66 7.06 9.00
C TYR A 112 -7.51 6.19 9.93
N CYS A 113 -8.26 6.87 10.81
CA CYS A 113 -9.19 6.25 11.74
C CYS A 113 -10.58 6.09 11.08
N ALA A 114 -11.44 5.25 11.67
CA ALA A 114 -12.77 4.96 11.13
C ALA A 114 -13.68 6.20 11.05
N ASP A 115 -13.47 7.20 11.90
CA ASP A 115 -14.20 8.46 11.91
C ASP A 115 -13.58 9.54 11.00
N ALA A 116 -12.58 9.18 10.18
CA ALA A 116 -12.04 10.08 9.16
C ALA A 116 -13.09 10.37 8.08
N THR A 117 -13.24 11.65 7.74
CA THR A 117 -14.09 12.15 6.65
C THR A 117 -13.24 12.87 5.60
N ASP A 118 -13.84 13.21 4.45
CA ASP A 118 -13.14 14.03 3.45
C ASP A 118 -12.77 15.43 3.99
N ALA A 119 -13.55 15.96 4.95
CA ALA A 119 -13.36 17.28 5.55
C ALA A 119 -12.52 17.27 6.84
N ASP A 120 -12.42 16.13 7.52
CA ASP A 120 -11.65 15.93 8.75
C ASP A 120 -10.98 14.56 8.69
N ARG A 121 -9.74 14.54 8.19
CA ARG A 121 -8.96 13.33 7.92
C ARG A 121 -8.27 12.81 9.19
N ARG A 122 -9.07 12.51 10.21
CA ARG A 122 -8.59 12.03 11.52
C ARG A 122 -7.69 10.82 11.37
N ASN A 123 -6.56 10.86 12.07
CA ASN A 123 -5.50 9.90 11.89
C ASN A 123 -4.65 9.74 13.14
N ILE A 124 -3.85 8.69 13.16
CA ILE A 124 -2.71 8.52 14.06
C ILE A 124 -1.43 8.73 13.27
N ASP A 125 -0.55 9.62 13.75
CA ASP A 125 0.82 9.74 13.28
C ASP A 125 1.64 8.54 13.75
N LEU A 126 2.08 7.69 12.82
CA LEU A 126 2.87 6.50 13.13
C LEU A 126 4.19 6.85 13.84
N GLU A 127 4.91 7.88 13.40
CA GLU A 127 6.20 8.25 13.98
C GLU A 127 6.00 8.84 15.38
N SER A 128 4.96 9.65 15.60
CA SER A 128 4.64 10.12 16.95
C SER A 128 4.25 8.98 17.90
N ALA A 129 3.45 8.02 17.41
CA ALA A 129 3.01 6.87 18.20
C ALA A 129 4.23 6.00 18.57
N ARG A 130 5.10 5.73 17.60
CA ARG A 130 6.36 5.02 17.80
C ARG A 130 7.27 5.72 18.82
N ARG A 131 7.44 7.05 18.72
CA ARG A 131 8.20 7.85 19.70
C ARG A 131 7.58 7.80 21.10
N ARG A 132 6.25 7.84 21.20
CA ARG A 132 5.55 7.69 22.49
C ARG A 132 5.83 6.31 23.10
N LEU A 133 5.62 5.23 22.35
CA LEU A 133 5.75 3.87 22.89
C LEU A 133 7.22 3.50 23.16
N SER A 134 8.20 4.24 22.65
CA SER A 134 9.62 4.12 23.00
C SER A 134 10.11 5.12 24.06
N SER A 135 9.18 5.78 24.76
CA SER A 135 9.48 6.74 25.83
C SER A 135 9.15 6.19 27.22
N ASP A 136 9.54 6.93 28.25
CA ASP A 136 9.32 6.57 29.65
C ASP A 136 7.86 6.46 30.10
N VAL A 137 6.91 6.91 29.28
CA VAL A 137 5.48 6.65 29.50
C VAL A 137 5.11 5.18 29.30
N LEU A 138 5.96 4.38 28.66
CA LEU A 138 5.79 2.94 28.48
C LEU A 138 7.09 2.23 28.90
N PRO A 139 7.38 2.05 30.20
CA PRO A 139 8.65 1.49 30.66
C PRO A 139 8.81 -0.01 30.35
N GLY A 140 7.71 -0.73 30.12
CA GLY A 140 7.72 -2.14 29.68
C GLY A 140 7.91 -2.29 28.17
N PHE A 141 7.76 -3.51 27.66
CA PHE A 141 7.81 -3.80 26.22
C PHE A 141 9.13 -3.36 25.58
N ALA A 142 10.22 -3.99 26.01
CA ALA A 142 11.54 -3.75 25.47
C ALA A 142 11.61 -4.10 23.97
N GLU A 143 10.85 -5.10 23.53
CA GLU A 143 10.70 -5.45 22.11
C GLU A 143 9.32 -5.01 21.60
N GLN A 144 9.28 -4.26 20.50
CA GLN A 144 8.04 -3.75 19.92
C GLN A 144 8.03 -4.00 18.42
N ASN A 145 7.02 -4.69 17.94
CA ASN A 145 6.87 -5.07 16.54
C ASN A 145 5.64 -4.37 15.96
N TRP A 146 5.85 -3.60 14.91
CA TRP A 146 4.82 -2.88 14.19
C TRP A 146 4.64 -3.52 12.82
N VAL A 147 3.40 -3.80 12.45
CA VAL A 147 3.03 -4.27 11.11
C VAL A 147 1.97 -3.32 10.58
N VAL A 148 2.28 -2.62 9.50
CA VAL A 148 1.40 -1.62 8.91
C VAL A 148 1.14 -1.98 7.46
N ASP A 149 -0.07 -2.49 7.20
CA ASP A 149 -0.61 -2.68 5.85
C ASP A 149 -1.46 -1.48 5.45
N ALA A 150 -0.76 -0.45 4.99
CA ALA A 150 -1.33 0.80 4.51
C ALA A 150 -0.50 1.36 3.34
N CYS A 151 -1.14 2.19 2.52
CA CYS A 151 -0.44 2.90 1.44
C CYS A 151 0.53 3.95 2.01
N GLN A 152 1.61 4.23 1.27
CA GLN A 152 2.52 5.35 1.52
C GLN A 152 2.50 6.34 0.35
N THR A 153 1.33 6.57 -0.24
CA THR A 153 1.17 7.57 -1.30
C THR A 153 1.20 8.98 -0.71
N PHE A 154 1.67 9.95 -1.49
CA PHE A 154 1.71 11.35 -1.10
C PHE A 154 0.30 11.98 -1.02
N GLU A 155 0.03 12.72 0.04
CA GLU A 155 -1.23 13.41 0.32
C GLU A 155 -1.68 14.35 -0.80
N GLU A 156 -0.74 15.08 -1.38
CA GLU A 156 -1.00 16.11 -2.39
C GLU A 156 -1.58 15.53 -3.68
N ARG A 157 -1.43 14.21 -3.88
CA ARG A 157 -2.06 13.49 -4.99
C ARG A 157 -3.57 13.25 -4.77
N HIS A 158 -4.10 13.48 -3.56
CA HIS A 158 -5.48 13.17 -3.14
C HIS A 158 -6.40 14.41 -2.99
N ARG A 159 -6.17 15.44 -3.82
CA ARG A 159 -6.89 16.75 -3.91
C ARG A 159 -6.55 17.77 -2.80
N PRO A 160 -6.54 19.09 -3.09
CA PRO A 160 -5.75 20.07 -2.35
C PRO A 160 -6.56 21.06 -1.47
N ALA A 161 -7.56 20.62 -0.69
CA ALA A 161 -8.40 21.57 0.05
C ALA A 161 -8.35 21.49 1.60
N VAL A 162 -7.84 20.42 2.20
CA VAL A 162 -7.88 20.25 3.67
C VAL A 162 -6.55 19.73 4.18
N THR A 163 -5.87 20.50 5.03
CA THR A 163 -4.68 20.06 5.76
C THR A 163 -5.05 18.86 6.64
N ILE A 164 -4.30 17.76 6.52
CA ILE A 164 -4.46 16.62 7.43
C ILE A 164 -4.22 17.08 8.87
N PRO A 165 -5.13 16.80 9.83
CA PRO A 165 -4.89 17.06 11.24
C PRO A 165 -3.60 16.37 11.70
N ASP A 166 -2.83 17.04 12.56
CA ASP A 166 -1.52 16.54 12.99
C ASP A 166 -1.55 15.11 13.56
N GLY A 167 -2.59 14.73 14.31
CA GLY A 167 -2.72 13.33 14.77
C GLY A 167 -1.58 12.84 15.67
N SER A 168 -0.74 13.76 16.19
CA SER A 168 0.39 13.38 17.02
C SER A 168 -0.06 12.98 18.43
N LEU A 169 0.68 12.02 18.99
CA LEU A 169 0.51 11.58 20.37
C LEU A 169 1.57 12.24 21.26
N PRO A 170 1.19 12.61 22.50
CA PRO A 170 2.17 13.13 23.45
C PRO A 170 3.24 12.05 23.71
N ALA A 171 4.51 12.45 23.81
CA ALA A 171 5.61 11.53 24.13
C ALA A 171 6.32 11.98 25.40
N GLY A 172 6.84 11.03 26.17
CA GLY A 172 7.68 11.31 27.33
C GLY A 172 9.16 11.41 26.96
N GLN A 173 10.04 11.13 27.92
CA GLN A 173 11.48 11.17 27.71
C GLN A 173 11.95 9.95 26.92
N ARG A 174 12.90 10.17 25.99
CA ARG A 174 13.46 9.11 25.16
C ARG A 174 14.21 8.10 26.03
N GLN A 175 13.90 6.82 25.87
CA GLN A 175 14.63 5.74 26.53
C GLN A 175 15.46 4.92 25.55
N ARG A 176 16.52 4.30 26.07
CA ARG A 176 17.42 3.40 25.31
C ARG A 176 17.13 1.92 25.55
N VAL A 177 15.99 1.59 26.18
CA VAL A 177 15.64 0.19 26.47
C VAL A 177 14.83 -0.45 25.35
N HIS A 178 14.10 0.35 24.57
CA HIS A 178 13.21 -0.15 23.53
C HIS A 178 13.93 -0.43 22.21
N ARG A 179 13.50 -1.52 21.59
CA ARG A 179 13.84 -1.95 20.23
C ARG A 179 12.54 -2.02 19.46
N GLN A 180 12.45 -1.28 18.37
CA GLN A 180 11.24 -1.24 17.55
C GLN A 180 11.55 -1.74 16.14
N ASN A 181 10.77 -2.70 15.68
CA ASN A 181 10.85 -3.26 14.33
C ASN A 181 9.56 -2.87 13.62
N VAL A 182 9.67 -2.10 12.53
CA VAL A 182 8.52 -1.56 11.80
C VAL A 182 8.48 -2.15 10.41
N LEU A 183 7.54 -3.05 10.17
CA LEU A 183 7.30 -3.68 8.87
C LEU A 183 6.18 -2.91 8.17
N LEU A 184 6.49 -2.36 7.00
CA LEU A 184 5.55 -1.57 6.19
C LEU A 184 5.27 -2.31 4.89
N ALA A 185 4.00 -2.38 4.48
CA ALA A 185 3.57 -3.13 3.29
C ALA A 185 4.07 -2.55 1.96
N ALA A 186 4.30 -1.24 1.92
CA ALA A 186 4.73 -0.50 0.75
C ALA A 186 5.88 0.46 1.10
N ASP A 187 6.70 0.78 0.11
CA ASP A 187 7.75 1.78 0.21
C ASP A 187 7.19 3.19 -0.08
N ARG A 188 7.99 4.21 0.21
CA ARG A 188 7.67 5.62 -0.01
C ARG A 188 7.09 5.86 -1.41
N GLY A 189 5.93 6.50 -1.46
CA GLY A 189 5.21 6.83 -2.70
C GLY A 189 4.41 5.67 -3.31
N GLN A 190 4.44 4.47 -2.72
CA GLN A 190 3.76 3.28 -3.25
C GLN A 190 2.39 3.04 -2.61
N ARG A 191 1.57 2.27 -3.32
CA ARG A 191 0.32 1.71 -2.79
C ARG A 191 0.58 0.32 -2.25
N ALA A 192 -0.03 0.00 -1.12
CA ALA A 192 -0.21 -1.37 -0.68
C ALA A 192 -1.31 -2.03 -1.55
N ALA A 193 -1.02 -3.22 -2.06
CA ALA A 193 -1.88 -3.96 -2.96
C ALA A 193 -2.83 -4.85 -2.16
N ASN A 194 -4.08 -4.89 -2.61
CA ASN A 194 -5.12 -5.74 -2.07
C ASN A 194 -5.56 -6.74 -3.16
N ASP A 195 -5.87 -7.96 -2.75
CA ASP A 195 -6.50 -8.97 -3.61
C ASP A 195 -8.02 -8.79 -3.53
N PRO A 196 -8.69 -8.20 -4.55
CA PRO A 196 -10.12 -7.91 -4.47
C PRO A 196 -10.99 -9.17 -4.51
N VAL A 197 -10.46 -10.30 -5.01
CA VAL A 197 -11.20 -11.56 -5.10
C VAL A 197 -11.18 -12.25 -3.74
N ARG A 198 -10.03 -12.25 -3.06
CA ARG A 198 -9.89 -12.85 -1.74
C ARG A 198 -10.27 -11.87 -0.62
N GLY A 199 -10.30 -10.58 -0.87
CA GLY A 199 -10.50 -9.54 0.15
C GLY A 199 -9.40 -9.59 1.21
N LEU A 200 -8.14 -9.49 0.78
CA LEU A 200 -6.95 -9.62 1.65
C LEU A 200 -5.84 -8.68 1.17
N GLY A 201 -5.16 -8.02 2.11
CA GLY A 201 -3.90 -7.34 1.83
C GLY A 201 -2.87 -8.36 1.32
N VAL A 202 -2.24 -8.08 0.17
CA VAL A 202 -1.24 -8.99 -0.41
C VAL A 202 -0.04 -9.13 0.53
N PHE A 203 0.35 -8.03 1.19
CA PHE A 203 1.41 -8.05 2.18
C PHE A 203 0.98 -8.81 3.43
N SER A 204 -0.17 -8.48 4.04
CA SER A 204 -0.68 -9.20 5.20
C SER A 204 -0.85 -10.69 4.96
N ASP A 205 -1.36 -11.13 3.80
CA ASP A 205 -1.52 -12.55 3.49
C ASP A 205 -0.18 -13.30 3.47
N ILE A 206 0.84 -12.70 2.86
CA ILE A 206 2.20 -13.26 2.82
C ILE A 206 2.79 -13.28 4.24
N LEU A 207 2.76 -12.16 4.95
CA LEU A 207 3.35 -12.05 6.27
C LEU A 207 2.72 -13.02 7.27
N LEU A 208 1.39 -13.15 7.26
CA LEU A 208 0.68 -14.10 8.13
C LEU A 208 0.99 -15.56 7.77
N HIS A 209 1.22 -15.86 6.50
CA HIS A 209 1.66 -17.19 6.08
C HIS A 209 3.06 -17.51 6.61
N GLU A 210 4.01 -16.58 6.47
CA GLU A 210 5.38 -16.76 6.95
C GLU A 210 5.44 -16.79 8.50
N LEU A 211 4.64 -15.98 9.19
CA LEU A 211 4.50 -16.01 10.65
C LEU A 211 4.03 -17.37 11.17
N ALA A 212 3.10 -18.03 10.48
CA ALA A 212 2.61 -19.34 10.86
C ALA A 212 3.63 -20.46 10.61
N ALA A 213 4.58 -20.24 9.69
CA ALA A 213 5.61 -21.22 9.32
C ALA A 213 6.89 -21.09 10.17
N LEU A 214 7.17 -19.92 10.72
CA LEU A 214 8.40 -19.67 11.47
C LEU A 214 8.35 -20.27 12.89
N PRO A 215 9.45 -20.91 13.33
CA PRO A 215 9.61 -21.26 14.73
C PRO A 215 9.85 -20.00 15.56
N GLY A 216 9.42 -19.98 16.83
CA GLY A 216 9.67 -18.85 17.74
C GLY A 216 8.48 -18.40 18.58
N GLY A 217 7.31 -19.04 18.42
CA GLY A 217 6.12 -18.69 19.20
C GLY A 217 5.66 -17.25 18.89
N PRO A 218 5.18 -16.49 19.90
CA PRO A 218 4.58 -15.17 19.66
C PRO A 218 5.58 -14.05 19.34
N ALA A 219 6.88 -14.33 19.31
CA ALA A 219 7.94 -13.33 19.10
C ALA A 219 9.06 -13.88 18.18
N PRO A 220 8.75 -14.14 16.90
CA PRO A 220 9.76 -14.55 15.92
C PRO A 220 10.80 -13.45 15.70
N ASP A 221 11.96 -13.84 15.18
CA ASP A 221 12.99 -12.88 14.78
C ASP A 221 12.48 -11.99 13.63
N PRO A 222 12.40 -10.66 13.81
CA PRO A 222 11.86 -9.74 12.82
C PRO A 222 12.68 -9.69 11.53
N GLU A 223 14.00 -9.86 11.61
CA GLU A 223 14.87 -9.87 10.42
C GLU A 223 14.61 -11.15 9.60
N ALA A 224 14.56 -12.31 10.27
CA ALA A 224 14.23 -13.58 9.62
C ALA A 224 12.84 -13.58 9.00
N LEU A 225 11.84 -13.02 9.70
CA LEU A 225 10.48 -12.84 9.16
C LEU A 225 10.48 -11.95 7.91
N PHE A 226 11.13 -10.81 7.97
CA PHE A 226 11.19 -9.89 6.83
C PHE A 226 11.91 -10.51 5.64
N GLU A 227 13.00 -11.26 5.86
CA GLU A 227 13.68 -12.01 4.81
C GLU A 227 12.76 -13.04 4.14
N ALA A 228 11.98 -13.79 4.91
CA ALA A 228 11.01 -14.75 4.39
C ALA A 228 9.93 -14.05 3.52
N VAL A 229 9.36 -12.95 4.04
CA VAL A 229 8.39 -12.11 3.31
C VAL A 229 9.00 -11.58 2.01
N ARG A 230 10.20 -11.01 2.07
CA ARG A 230 10.91 -10.45 0.91
C ARG A 230 11.15 -11.53 -0.16
N ASN A 231 11.61 -12.71 0.23
CA ASN A 231 11.81 -13.83 -0.69
C ASN A 231 10.49 -14.32 -1.32
N ARG A 232 9.37 -14.25 -0.60
CA ARG A 232 8.05 -14.56 -1.16
C ARG A 232 7.61 -13.51 -2.18
N PHE A 233 7.84 -12.23 -1.90
CA PHE A 233 7.59 -11.13 -2.83
C PHE A 233 8.42 -11.27 -4.12
N ASP A 234 9.71 -11.57 -4.01
CA ASP A 234 10.59 -11.77 -5.16
C ASP A 234 10.07 -12.91 -6.07
N ARG A 235 9.65 -14.04 -5.47
CA ARG A 235 9.06 -15.17 -6.21
C ARG A 235 7.75 -14.81 -6.92
N LEU A 236 6.88 -14.01 -6.29
CA LEU A 236 5.61 -13.59 -6.89
C LEU A 236 5.80 -12.56 -8.02
N ARG A 237 6.85 -11.74 -7.96
CA ARG A 237 7.17 -10.78 -9.03
C ARG A 237 7.73 -11.43 -10.28
N ALA A 238 8.42 -12.55 -10.14
CA ALA A 238 8.92 -13.32 -11.29
C ALA A 238 7.80 -13.81 -12.23
N GLY A 239 6.53 -13.76 -11.82
CA GLY A 239 5.36 -14.11 -12.63
C GLY A 239 4.23 -13.08 -12.67
N ALA A 240 4.36 -11.90 -12.04
CA ALA A 240 3.29 -10.89 -11.98
C ALA A 240 3.82 -9.45 -11.91
N SER A 241 3.09 -8.51 -12.55
CA SER A 241 3.38 -7.07 -12.54
C SER A 241 2.94 -6.41 -11.22
N ARG A 242 3.58 -6.79 -10.09
CA ARG A 242 3.34 -6.20 -8.76
C ARG A 242 4.54 -5.35 -8.35
N THR A 243 4.33 -4.06 -8.14
CA THR A 243 5.39 -3.06 -7.86
C THR A 243 5.57 -2.73 -6.38
N GLN A 244 4.67 -3.17 -5.49
CA GLN A 244 4.78 -2.89 -4.06
C GLN A 244 6.05 -3.54 -3.47
N LEU A 245 6.80 -2.78 -2.67
CA LEU A 245 8.02 -3.17 -1.98
C LEU A 245 7.78 -3.09 -0.47
N PRO A 246 7.70 -4.22 0.25
CA PRO A 246 7.66 -4.16 1.71
C PRO A 246 9.01 -3.67 2.25
N THR A 247 9.00 -2.98 3.39
CA THR A 247 10.21 -2.47 4.05
C THR A 247 10.25 -2.87 5.52
N LEU A 248 11.45 -2.96 6.09
CA LEU A 248 11.67 -3.15 7.52
C LEU A 248 12.52 -2.00 8.05
N GLN A 249 12.05 -1.33 9.09
CA GLN A 249 12.81 -0.31 9.82
C GLN A 249 13.16 -0.85 11.20
N LEU A 250 14.44 -0.80 11.55
CA LEU A 250 14.97 -1.25 12.83
C LEU A 250 15.41 -0.03 13.62
N HIS A 251 14.74 0.23 14.74
CA HIS A 251 15.11 1.30 15.67
C HIS A 251 15.66 0.66 16.95
N ARG A 252 16.98 0.73 17.11
CA ARG A 252 17.71 0.18 18.24
C ARG A 252 18.51 1.29 18.93
N PRO A 253 18.87 1.13 20.21
CA PRO A 253 19.73 2.08 20.89
C PRO A 253 21.06 2.26 20.14
N GLY A 254 21.31 3.49 19.65
CA GLY A 254 22.53 3.82 18.91
C GLY A 254 22.61 3.31 17.47
N ARG A 255 21.57 2.68 16.93
CA ARG A 255 21.54 2.15 15.55
C ARG A 255 20.13 2.21 14.98
N ALA A 256 19.93 2.96 13.91
CA ALA A 256 18.71 2.94 13.11
C ALA A 256 19.04 2.39 11.73
N GLU A 257 18.29 1.40 11.26
CA GLU A 257 18.49 0.80 9.94
C GLU A 257 17.19 0.75 9.15
N HIS A 258 17.30 1.00 7.86
CA HIS A 258 16.21 0.83 6.92
C HIS A 258 16.60 -0.26 5.93
N LEU A 259 15.87 -1.37 5.95
CA LEU A 259 16.03 -2.50 5.05
C LEU A 259 14.93 -2.39 3.98
N PRO A 260 15.26 -1.89 2.78
CA PRO A 260 14.28 -1.81 1.71
C PRO A 260 13.94 -3.21 1.20
N GLY A 261 12.75 -3.34 0.59
CA GLY A 261 12.47 -4.46 -0.30
C GLY A 261 13.47 -4.46 -1.45
N ARG A 262 13.78 -5.64 -2.01
CA ARG A 262 14.68 -5.69 -3.15
C ARG A 262 13.98 -5.06 -4.36
N PRO A 263 14.51 -3.98 -4.96
CA PRO A 263 14.00 -3.51 -6.24
C PRO A 263 14.24 -4.60 -7.28
N ALA A 264 13.42 -4.63 -8.33
CA ALA A 264 13.71 -5.50 -9.46
C ALA A 264 15.13 -5.18 -9.96
N PRO A 265 15.98 -6.19 -10.24
CA PRO A 265 17.25 -5.92 -10.88
C PRO A 265 16.98 -5.15 -12.17
N PRO A 266 17.79 -4.13 -12.49
CA PRO A 266 17.73 -3.53 -13.81
C PRO A 266 17.88 -4.67 -14.84
N PRO A 267 17.15 -4.62 -15.97
CA PRO A 267 17.36 -5.61 -17.02
C PRO A 267 18.85 -5.68 -17.36
N PRO A 268 19.41 -6.87 -17.63
CA PRO A 268 20.84 -7.02 -17.86
C PRO A 268 21.30 -6.05 -18.94
N VAL A 269 22.24 -5.17 -18.56
CA VAL A 269 22.93 -4.30 -19.50
C VAL A 269 23.87 -5.19 -20.30
N ASN A 270 23.40 -5.69 -21.43
CA ASN A 270 24.24 -6.43 -22.35
C ASN A 270 25.36 -5.48 -22.84
N GLY A 271 26.59 -5.77 -22.41
CA GLY A 271 27.80 -5.07 -22.85
C GLY A 271 28.16 -5.37 -24.31
N GLY A 272 27.34 -4.88 -25.24
CA GLY A 272 27.60 -4.91 -26.68
C GLY A 272 27.54 -3.50 -27.26
N CYS A 273 28.48 -3.20 -28.15
CA CYS A 273 28.64 -1.96 -28.92
C CYS A 273 27.33 -1.31 -29.41
N PRO A 274 27.32 0.02 -29.62
CA PRO A 274 26.11 0.80 -29.83
C PRO A 274 25.41 0.43 -31.14
N GLY A 275 24.30 -0.29 -31.04
CA GLY A 275 23.27 -0.45 -32.07
C GLY A 275 21.98 0.23 -31.59
N PRO A 276 21.15 0.76 -32.51
CA PRO A 276 20.08 1.69 -32.16
C PRO A 276 18.99 1.04 -31.30
N ASP A 277 18.65 1.76 -30.23
CA ASP A 277 17.64 1.48 -29.20
C ASP A 277 16.37 0.83 -29.73
N ARG A 278 16.09 -0.39 -29.27
CA ARG A 278 14.75 -0.98 -29.28
C ARG A 278 14.58 -1.89 -28.08
N THR A 279 13.94 -1.38 -27.02
CA THR A 279 12.84 -2.04 -26.28
C THR A 279 12.50 -1.25 -25.00
N GLY A 280 11.27 -0.72 -24.95
CA GLY A 280 10.75 0.12 -23.85
C GLY A 280 10.15 1.46 -24.32
N GLY A 281 10.37 1.82 -25.59
CA GLY A 281 9.95 3.10 -26.18
C GLY A 281 8.50 3.15 -26.65
N GLY A 282 7.87 2.02 -27.02
CA GLY A 282 6.55 2.03 -27.67
C GLY A 282 5.45 2.68 -26.82
N LEU A 283 5.31 2.29 -25.55
CA LEU A 283 4.30 2.87 -24.66
C LEU A 283 4.59 4.35 -24.35
N VAL A 284 5.86 4.69 -24.13
CA VAL A 284 6.27 6.08 -23.84
C VAL A 284 5.96 6.98 -25.02
N ARG A 285 6.30 6.52 -26.23
CA ARG A 285 6.07 7.21 -27.50
C ARG A 285 4.58 7.39 -27.79
N VAL A 286 3.74 6.38 -27.56
CA VAL A 286 2.27 6.53 -27.72
C VAL A 286 1.72 7.56 -26.75
N VAL A 287 2.16 7.56 -25.49
CA VAL A 287 1.71 8.54 -24.49
C VAL A 287 2.15 9.95 -24.86
N GLU A 288 3.37 10.12 -25.35
CA GLU A 288 3.87 11.42 -25.82
C GLU A 288 3.16 11.89 -27.09
N ALA A 289 2.92 10.99 -28.04
CA ALA A 289 2.15 11.30 -29.25
C ALA A 289 0.71 11.70 -28.93
N LEU A 290 0.06 11.07 -27.95
CA LEU A 290 -1.27 11.50 -27.47
C LEU A 290 -1.19 12.85 -26.77
N LEU A 291 -0.24 13.07 -25.85
CA LEU A 291 -0.11 14.35 -25.15
C LEU A 291 0.27 15.53 -26.05
N ALA A 292 0.73 15.29 -27.28
CA ALA A 292 0.96 16.32 -28.29
C ALA A 292 -0.35 16.93 -28.85
N TYR A 293 -1.50 16.28 -28.64
CA TYR A 293 -2.80 16.85 -28.99
C TYR A 293 -3.25 17.85 -27.91
N PRO A 294 -3.60 19.10 -28.27
CA PRO A 294 -4.07 20.09 -27.28
C PRO A 294 -5.24 19.59 -26.43
N LEU A 295 -6.18 18.88 -27.05
CA LEU A 295 -7.35 18.27 -26.38
C LEU A 295 -6.99 17.27 -25.28
N MET A 296 -5.76 16.73 -25.30
CA MET A 296 -5.28 15.80 -24.29
C MET A 296 -4.80 16.51 -23.03
N SER A 297 -4.47 17.79 -23.11
CA SER A 297 -4.02 18.58 -21.96
C SER A 297 -5.20 19.11 -21.14
N ASP A 298 -6.32 19.45 -21.80
CA ASP A 298 -7.54 19.89 -21.13
C ASP A 298 -8.41 18.71 -20.66
N ARG A 299 -8.98 18.81 -19.45
CA ARG A 299 -9.74 17.71 -18.86
C ARG A 299 -11.09 17.50 -19.55
N ASP A 300 -11.79 18.57 -19.87
CA ASP A 300 -13.16 18.52 -20.39
C ASP A 300 -13.14 18.16 -21.88
N GLU A 301 -12.13 18.63 -22.63
CA GLU A 301 -11.89 18.19 -24.00
C GLU A 301 -11.49 16.71 -24.08
N ARG A 302 -10.66 16.21 -23.15
CA ARG A 302 -10.40 14.76 -23.01
C ARG A 302 -11.67 13.97 -22.71
N GLN A 303 -12.58 14.49 -21.89
CA GLN A 303 -13.84 13.79 -21.61
C GLN A 303 -14.75 13.73 -22.83
N THR A 304 -14.79 14.81 -23.62
CA THR A 304 -15.48 14.85 -24.91
C THR A 304 -14.93 13.77 -25.85
N MET A 305 -13.60 13.67 -25.98
CA MET A 305 -12.97 12.61 -26.78
C MET A 305 -13.29 11.20 -26.30
N VAL A 306 -13.26 10.95 -24.99
CA VAL A 306 -13.63 9.62 -24.49
C VAL A 306 -15.12 9.34 -24.64
N GLY A 307 -15.97 10.36 -24.75
CA GLY A 307 -17.39 10.22 -25.09
C GLY A 307 -17.64 9.61 -26.47
N GLU A 308 -16.66 9.69 -27.39
CA GLU A 308 -16.71 9.06 -28.71
C GLU A 308 -16.36 7.56 -28.69
N LEU A 309 -15.91 7.03 -27.54
CA LEU A 309 -15.60 5.61 -27.35
C LEU A 309 -16.83 4.83 -26.84
N ASP A 310 -16.78 3.50 -26.97
CA ASP A 310 -17.86 2.60 -26.52
C ASP A 310 -18.30 2.89 -25.06
N PRO A 311 -19.57 3.26 -24.81
CA PRO A 311 -20.04 3.68 -23.48
C PRO A 311 -19.82 2.64 -22.37
N VAL A 312 -19.82 1.34 -22.71
CA VAL A 312 -19.57 0.25 -21.76
C VAL A 312 -18.10 0.22 -21.34
N LEU A 313 -17.18 0.60 -22.23
CA LEU A 313 -15.76 0.75 -21.93
C LEU A 313 -15.50 2.00 -21.11
N VAL A 314 -16.12 3.12 -21.49
CA VAL A 314 -15.99 4.41 -20.80
C VAL A 314 -16.37 4.31 -19.32
N ALA A 315 -17.45 3.60 -19.00
CA ALA A 315 -17.89 3.37 -17.62
C ALA A 315 -16.86 2.62 -16.74
N ARG A 316 -15.92 1.92 -17.36
CA ARG A 316 -14.88 1.10 -16.70
C ARG A 316 -13.49 1.74 -16.75
N MET A 317 -13.35 2.89 -17.41
CA MET A 317 -12.06 3.58 -17.52
C MET A 317 -11.72 4.32 -16.24
N PRO A 318 -10.51 4.11 -15.67
CA PRO A 318 -10.04 4.92 -14.56
C PRO A 318 -9.84 6.36 -15.04
N ARG A 319 -10.46 7.31 -14.34
CA ARG A 319 -10.36 8.74 -14.67
C ARG A 319 -9.38 9.44 -13.76
N HIS A 320 -8.56 10.31 -14.34
CA HIS A 320 -7.57 11.06 -13.58
C HIS A 320 -7.49 12.52 -14.05
N ALA A 321 -7.26 13.44 -13.10
CA ALA A 321 -7.12 14.86 -13.42
C ALA A 321 -5.81 15.17 -14.15
N VAL A 322 -4.74 14.42 -13.85
CA VAL A 322 -3.42 14.56 -14.51
C VAL A 322 -3.45 13.92 -15.90
N PRO A 323 -3.19 14.68 -16.98
CA PRO A 323 -3.29 14.23 -18.38
C PRO A 323 -2.54 12.93 -18.69
N ARG A 324 -1.25 12.86 -18.32
CA ARG A 324 -0.40 11.69 -18.60
C ARG A 324 -0.93 10.42 -17.92
N THR A 325 -1.42 10.54 -16.69
CA THR A 325 -1.98 9.42 -15.93
C THR A 325 -3.32 8.96 -16.49
N ASP A 326 -4.15 9.89 -16.94
CA ASP A 326 -5.45 9.62 -17.56
C ASP A 326 -5.27 8.88 -18.90
N VAL A 327 -4.37 9.39 -19.77
CA VAL A 327 -3.99 8.76 -21.04
C VAL A 327 -3.46 7.34 -20.85
N LEU A 328 -2.60 7.12 -19.84
CA LEU A 328 -2.11 5.78 -19.48
C LEU A 328 -3.24 4.85 -19.03
N GLY A 329 -4.21 5.35 -18.27
CA GLY A 329 -5.38 4.60 -17.83
C GLY A 329 -6.29 4.19 -19.00
N ILE A 330 -6.54 5.12 -19.92
CA ILE A 330 -7.31 4.91 -21.14
C ILE A 330 -6.64 3.85 -22.03
N LEU A 331 -5.35 4.03 -22.35
CA LEU A 331 -4.58 3.09 -23.17
C LEU A 331 -4.55 1.66 -22.58
N ARG A 332 -4.34 1.53 -21.27
CA ARG A 332 -4.35 0.22 -20.59
C ARG A 332 -5.71 -0.45 -20.62
N THR A 333 -6.78 0.32 -20.54
CA THR A 333 -8.15 -0.20 -20.62
C THR A 333 -8.46 -0.68 -22.03
N LEU A 334 -8.08 0.11 -23.04
CA LEU A 334 -8.33 -0.17 -24.45
C LEU A 334 -7.46 -1.31 -25.00
N ARG A 335 -6.22 -1.45 -24.53
CA ARG A 335 -5.31 -2.54 -24.91
C ARG A 335 -5.85 -3.94 -24.61
N ARG A 336 -6.87 -4.08 -23.76
CA ARG A 336 -7.54 -5.37 -23.53
C ARG A 336 -8.28 -5.91 -24.76
N ARG A 337 -8.48 -5.08 -25.80
CA ARG A 337 -9.07 -5.46 -27.08
C ARG A 337 -8.09 -5.11 -28.21
N PRO A 338 -7.92 -5.97 -29.24
CA PRO A 338 -7.05 -5.69 -30.38
C PRO A 338 -7.36 -4.36 -31.10
N GLU A 339 -8.65 -4.02 -31.21
CA GLU A 339 -9.11 -2.79 -31.87
C GLU A 339 -9.11 -1.55 -30.96
N GLY A 340 -9.00 -1.72 -29.64
CA GLY A 340 -9.20 -0.63 -28.68
C GLY A 340 -8.24 0.56 -28.87
N PRO A 341 -6.92 0.33 -29.06
CA PRO A 341 -5.99 1.43 -29.35
C PRO A 341 -6.27 2.12 -30.69
N TRP A 342 -6.87 1.42 -31.66
CA TRP A 342 -7.30 2.00 -32.93
C TRP A 342 -8.63 2.76 -32.83
N ASP A 343 -9.52 2.37 -31.91
CA ASP A 343 -10.70 3.17 -31.54
C ASP A 343 -10.26 4.52 -30.96
N LEU A 344 -9.24 4.54 -30.11
CA LEU A 344 -8.66 5.78 -29.59
C LEU A 344 -8.07 6.64 -30.70
N TYR A 345 -7.30 6.04 -31.62
CA TYR A 345 -6.77 6.74 -32.78
C TYR A 345 -7.85 7.43 -33.61
N ARG A 346 -8.97 6.72 -33.87
CA ARG A 346 -10.12 7.27 -34.60
C ARG A 346 -10.79 8.42 -33.84
N ALA A 347 -11.02 8.27 -32.53
CA ALA A 347 -11.64 9.31 -31.71
C ALA A 347 -10.79 10.59 -31.64
N VAL A 348 -9.46 10.44 -31.56
CA VAL A 348 -8.53 11.57 -31.51
C VAL A 348 -8.44 12.28 -32.86
N THR A 349 -8.29 11.52 -33.96
CA THR A 349 -8.17 12.10 -35.32
C THR A 349 -9.50 12.63 -35.87
N LEU A 350 -10.63 12.25 -35.27
CA LEU A 350 -11.95 12.84 -35.54
C LEU A 350 -12.08 14.26 -34.97
N LEU A 351 -11.40 14.55 -33.86
CA LEU A 351 -11.50 15.83 -33.14
C LEU A 351 -10.35 16.79 -33.45
N ASP A 352 -9.20 16.26 -33.88
CA ASP A 352 -8.03 17.02 -34.35
C ASP A 352 -7.39 16.25 -35.51
N ASP A 353 -7.59 16.74 -36.73
CA ASP A 353 -7.22 16.08 -37.99
C ASP A 353 -5.82 16.46 -38.49
N ASP A 354 -4.95 17.00 -37.61
CA ASP A 354 -3.57 17.36 -37.97
C ASP A 354 -2.80 16.15 -38.53
N PRO A 355 -2.35 16.21 -39.80
CA PRO A 355 -1.77 15.06 -40.48
C PRO A 355 -0.41 14.64 -39.91
N GLY A 356 0.33 15.56 -39.28
CA GLY A 356 1.62 15.27 -38.65
C GLY A 356 1.43 14.54 -37.32
N ARG A 357 0.52 15.02 -36.46
CA ARG A 357 0.17 14.37 -35.19
C ARG A 357 -0.50 13.01 -35.43
N ALA A 358 -1.34 12.89 -36.46
CA ALA A 358 -1.99 11.64 -36.83
C ALA A 358 -0.96 10.58 -37.25
N ALA A 359 -0.03 10.93 -38.14
CA ALA A 359 1.01 10.01 -38.61
C ALA A 359 1.94 9.54 -37.47
N GLU A 360 2.33 10.45 -36.56
CA GLU A 360 3.17 10.10 -35.42
C GLU A 360 2.44 9.19 -34.42
N LEU A 361 1.16 9.48 -34.13
CA LEU A 361 0.34 8.63 -33.26
C LEU A 361 0.11 7.24 -33.87
N GLU A 362 -0.18 7.17 -35.16
CA GLU A 362 -0.33 5.90 -35.88
C GLU A 362 0.95 5.06 -35.82
N GLN A 363 2.10 5.68 -36.08
CA GLN A 363 3.39 5.00 -36.03
C GLN A 363 3.72 4.51 -34.62
N ALA A 364 3.49 5.34 -33.60
CA ALA A 364 3.69 4.97 -32.21
C ALA A 364 2.77 3.79 -31.80
N LEU A 365 1.50 3.78 -32.24
CA LEU A 365 0.56 2.69 -31.95
C LEU A 365 0.96 1.38 -32.62
N ARG A 366 1.45 1.42 -33.87
CA ARG A 366 1.97 0.22 -34.55
C ARG A 366 3.17 -0.38 -33.82
N GLU A 367 4.09 0.47 -33.36
CA GLU A 367 5.26 0.03 -32.59
C GLU A 367 4.85 -0.55 -31.24
N PHE A 368 3.95 0.13 -30.52
CA PHE A 368 3.40 -0.32 -29.25
C PHE A 368 2.64 -1.66 -29.35
N LEU A 369 1.91 -1.90 -30.44
CA LEU A 369 1.20 -3.15 -30.69
C LEU A 369 2.12 -4.27 -31.20
N ALA A 370 3.23 -3.93 -31.86
CA ALA A 370 4.21 -4.89 -32.36
C ALA A 370 5.12 -5.44 -31.26
N GLU A 371 5.40 -4.65 -30.20
CA GLU A 371 6.16 -5.07 -29.01
C GLU A 371 5.52 -6.25 -28.24
N ASP A 372 4.25 -6.56 -28.50
CA ASP A 372 3.43 -7.54 -27.77
C ASP A 372 3.15 -8.86 -28.53
N ARG A 373 3.65 -9.03 -29.76
CA ARG A 373 3.47 -10.30 -30.49
C ARG A 373 4.48 -11.35 -30.01
N PRO A 374 4.05 -12.54 -29.54
CA PRO A 374 4.99 -13.65 -29.35
C PRO A 374 5.62 -13.99 -30.70
N GLY A 375 6.95 -14.12 -30.72
CA GLY A 375 7.68 -14.53 -31.92
C GLY A 375 7.15 -15.86 -32.47
N PRO A 376 7.26 -16.10 -33.79
CA PRO A 376 6.79 -17.36 -34.37
C PRO A 376 7.49 -18.56 -33.70
N PRO A 377 6.82 -19.72 -33.56
CA PRO A 377 7.49 -20.92 -33.10
C PRO A 377 8.62 -21.26 -34.08
N GLY A 378 9.85 -21.34 -33.57
CA GLY A 378 11.03 -21.64 -34.37
C GLY A 378 10.96 -23.03 -35.00
N PRO A 379 11.71 -23.26 -36.10
CA PRO A 379 11.66 -24.48 -36.91
C PRO A 379 12.11 -25.75 -36.18
#